data_AF-A0A947SL72-F1
#
_entry.id   AF-A0A947SL72-F1
#
_cell.length_a   1.000
_cell.length_b   1.000
_cell.length_c   1.000
_cell.angle_alpha   90.00
_cell.angle_beta   90.00
_cell.angle_gamma   90.00
#
_symmetry.space_group_name_H-M   'P 1'
#
loop_
_entity.id
_entity.type
_entity.pdbx_description
1 polymer ?
#
loop_
_entity_poly.entity_id
_entity_poly.type
_entity_poly.pdbx_seq_one_letter_code
_entity_poly.pdbx_strand_id
1 'polypeptide(L)'
;MRPVTNVLVLEREIKKAKRQLERLIQLEGRSRKVWTKAYQLFLKAANQLTKIKVHGTKKEIGLIKKIRDWPAETVRLTKERDDLRAQIKQTEQTLVKLGIEQAKLVEQQIN
;
A
#
# COMPACT_ATOMS: atom_id res chain seq x y z
N MET A 1 -21.17 29.33 -22.68
CA MET A 1 -21.24 29.06 -21.23
C MET A 1 -19.85 28.62 -20.74
N ARG A 2 -19.47 28.97 -19.51
CA ARG A 2 -18.13 29.48 -19.16
C ARG A 2 -17.03 28.38 -19.00
N PRO A 3 -15.91 28.45 -19.75
CA PRO A 3 -14.76 27.53 -19.59
C PRO A 3 -14.09 27.60 -18.20
N VAL A 4 -14.25 28.72 -17.49
CA VAL A 4 -13.71 28.96 -16.14
C VAL A 4 -14.26 27.98 -15.09
N THR A 5 -15.53 27.59 -15.20
CA THR A 5 -16.15 26.65 -14.25
C THR A 5 -15.57 25.24 -14.37
N ASN A 6 -15.17 24.83 -15.58
CA ASN A 6 -14.60 23.52 -15.84
C ASN A 6 -13.15 23.41 -15.32
N VAL A 7 -12.32 24.47 -15.49
CA VAL A 7 -10.93 24.47 -14.99
C VAL A 7 -10.88 24.38 -13.47
N LEU A 8 -11.70 25.17 -12.77
CA LEU A 8 -11.74 25.15 -11.29
C LEU A 8 -12.22 23.81 -10.73
N VAL A 9 -13.13 23.12 -11.42
CA VAL A 9 -13.56 21.77 -11.04
C VAL A 9 -12.41 20.79 -11.23
N LEU A 10 -11.72 20.84 -12.38
CA LEU A 10 -10.59 19.98 -12.70
C LEU A 10 -9.43 20.14 -11.70
N GLU A 11 -9.11 21.37 -11.32
CA GLU A 11 -8.09 21.66 -10.29
C GLU A 11 -8.46 21.07 -8.92
N ARG A 12 -9.74 21.15 -8.54
CA ARG A 12 -10.23 20.53 -7.29
C ARG A 12 -10.10 19.01 -7.34
N GLU A 13 -10.40 18.40 -8.47
CA GLU A 13 -10.26 16.95 -8.67
C GLU A 13 -8.79 16.52 -8.64
N ILE A 14 -7.89 17.24 -9.31
CA ILE A 14 -6.44 17.02 -9.23
C ILE A 14 -5.97 17.12 -7.79
N LYS A 15 -6.40 18.15 -7.05
CA LYS A 15 -6.02 18.33 -5.64
C LYS A 15 -6.53 17.18 -4.76
N LYS A 16 -7.76 16.71 -5.00
CA LYS A 16 -8.35 15.56 -4.29
C LYS A 16 -7.58 14.28 -4.60
N ALA A 17 -7.27 14.02 -5.86
CA ALA A 17 -6.52 12.84 -6.30
C ALA A 17 -5.08 12.86 -5.76
N LYS A 18 -4.40 14.02 -5.71
CA LYS A 18 -3.08 14.16 -5.07
C LYS A 18 -3.11 13.81 -3.59
N ARG A 19 -4.11 14.31 -2.85
CA ARG A 19 -4.29 13.97 -1.42
C ARG A 19 -4.57 12.48 -1.21
N GLN A 20 -5.38 11.89 -2.08
CA GLN A 20 -5.66 10.46 -2.05
C GLN A 20 -4.40 9.64 -2.32
N LEU A 21 -3.60 10.02 -3.32
CA LEU A 21 -2.34 9.38 -3.65
C LEU A 21 -1.37 9.41 -2.45
N GLU A 22 -1.20 10.57 -1.82
CA GLU A 22 -0.35 10.71 -0.64
C GLU A 22 -0.82 9.81 0.52
N ARG A 23 -2.13 9.77 0.77
CA ARG A 23 -2.70 8.87 1.79
C ARG A 23 -2.42 7.41 1.48
N LEU A 24 -2.60 6.98 0.22
CA LEU A 24 -2.34 5.61 -0.21
C LEU A 24 -0.85 5.24 -0.07
N ILE A 25 0.06 6.14 -0.43
CA ILE A 25 1.52 5.96 -0.25
C ILE A 25 1.85 5.77 1.23
N GLN A 26 1.27 6.59 2.11
CA GLN A 26 1.47 6.43 3.56
C GLN A 26 0.93 5.09 4.08
N LEU A 27 -0.22 4.63 3.57
CA LEU A 27 -0.78 3.33 3.92
C LEU A 27 0.09 2.17 3.42
N GLU A 28 0.60 2.21 2.18
CA GLU A 28 1.54 1.21 1.65
C GLU A 28 2.79 1.14 2.52
N GLY A 29 3.35 2.29 2.89
CA GLY A 29 4.51 2.37 3.77
C GLY A 29 4.26 1.77 5.16
N ARG A 30 3.05 1.93 5.71
CA ARG A 30 2.64 1.28 6.99
C ARG A 30 2.47 -0.22 6.82
N SER A 31 1.79 -0.66 5.76
CA SER A 31 1.60 -2.08 5.44
C SER A 31 2.95 -2.79 5.29
N ARG A 32 3.91 -2.17 4.57
CA ARG A 32 5.29 -2.66 4.46
C ARG A 32 5.97 -2.81 5.81
N LYS A 33 5.84 -1.83 6.71
CA LYS A 33 6.41 -1.91 8.08
C LYS A 33 5.80 -3.06 8.88
N VAL A 34 4.49 -3.30 8.76
CA VAL A 34 3.81 -4.44 9.41
C VAL A 34 4.34 -5.75 8.85
N TRP A 35 4.43 -5.88 7.52
CA TRP A 35 4.99 -7.07 6.86
C TRP A 35 6.41 -7.36 7.33
N THR A 36 7.30 -6.35 7.35
CA THR A 36 8.69 -6.52 7.79
C THR A 36 8.77 -6.97 9.26
N LYS A 37 7.96 -6.39 10.15
CA LYS A 37 7.91 -6.80 11.56
C LYS A 37 7.44 -8.25 11.70
N ALA A 38 6.39 -8.64 10.98
CA ALA A 38 5.88 -10.00 11.02
C ALA A 38 6.94 -11.00 10.52
N TYR A 39 7.63 -10.67 9.42
CA TYR A 39 8.72 -11.49 8.89
C TYR A 39 9.90 -11.63 9.88
N GLN A 40 10.30 -10.55 10.55
CA GLN A 40 11.33 -10.61 11.59
C GLN A 40 10.92 -11.49 12.77
N LEU A 41 9.65 -11.45 13.18
CA LEU A 41 9.12 -12.32 14.24
C LEU A 41 9.13 -13.79 13.81
N PHE A 42 8.78 -14.08 12.56
CA PHE A 42 8.88 -15.42 11.98
C PHE A 42 10.33 -15.92 12.01
N LEU A 43 11.29 -15.14 11.49
CA LEU A 43 12.70 -15.50 11.51
C LEU A 43 13.23 -15.73 12.92
N LYS A 44 12.85 -14.87 13.86
CA LYS A 44 13.20 -15.04 15.27
C LYS A 44 12.61 -16.32 15.85
N ALA A 45 11.37 -16.66 15.51
CA ALA A 45 10.73 -17.88 15.96
C ALA A 45 11.42 -19.13 15.40
N ALA A 46 11.73 -19.14 14.10
CA ALA A 46 12.49 -20.21 13.44
C ALA A 46 13.87 -20.40 14.08
N ASN A 47 14.62 -19.31 14.28
CA ASN A 47 15.94 -19.33 14.93
C ASN A 47 15.89 -19.74 16.40
N GLN A 48 14.78 -19.50 17.10
CA GLN A 48 14.61 -19.96 18.47
C GLN A 48 14.29 -21.44 18.52
N LEU A 49 13.48 -21.95 17.58
CA LEU A 49 13.11 -23.35 17.51
C LEU A 49 14.34 -24.25 17.32
N THR A 50 15.29 -23.85 16.47
CA THR A 50 16.54 -24.60 16.25
C THR A 50 17.46 -24.67 17.48
N LYS A 51 17.25 -23.80 18.47
CA LYS A 51 18.05 -23.74 19.71
C LYS A 51 17.38 -24.41 20.90
N ILE A 52 16.19 -25.01 20.72
CA ILE A 52 15.49 -25.72 21.80
C ILE A 52 16.20 -27.04 22.09
N LYS A 53 16.58 -27.24 23.35
CA LYS A 53 17.16 -28.50 23.85
C LYS A 53 16.14 -29.41 24.54
N VAL A 54 15.03 -28.84 25.02
CA VAL A 54 14.00 -29.56 25.78
C VAL A 54 12.67 -29.47 25.03
N HIS A 55 12.18 -30.62 24.60
CA HIS A 55 10.98 -30.75 23.76
C HIS A 55 9.71 -30.92 24.60
N GLY A 56 8.55 -30.73 23.96
CA GLY A 56 7.21 -30.84 24.57
C GLY A 56 6.81 -29.60 25.39
N THR A 57 7.58 -28.51 25.33
CA THR A 57 7.31 -27.31 26.14
C THR A 57 6.28 -26.41 25.49
N LYS A 58 5.52 -25.65 26.30
CA LYS A 58 4.60 -24.61 25.81
C LYS A 58 5.29 -23.59 24.89
N LYS A 59 6.57 -23.31 25.16
CA LYS A 59 7.40 -22.40 24.36
C LYS A 59 7.65 -22.96 22.95
N GLU A 60 8.02 -24.24 22.84
CA GLU A 60 8.21 -24.91 21.55
C GLU A 60 6.92 -24.91 20.74
N ILE A 61 5.79 -25.29 21.34
CA ILE A 61 4.48 -25.30 20.68
C ILE A 61 4.13 -23.90 20.14
N GLY A 62 4.36 -22.85 20.94
CA GLY A 62 4.14 -21.46 20.51
C GLY A 62 5.02 -21.03 19.34
N LEU A 63 6.27 -21.52 19.26
CA LEU A 63 7.19 -21.23 18.15
C LEU A 63 6.79 -21.98 16.88
N ILE A 64 6.45 -23.27 17.00
CA ILE A 64 5.94 -24.09 15.89
C ILE A 64 4.68 -23.46 15.31
N LYS A 65 3.75 -23.02 16.15
CA LYS A 65 2.51 -22.35 15.70
C LYS A 65 2.83 -21.10 14.86
N LYS A 66 3.73 -20.24 15.34
CA LYS A 66 4.14 -19.03 14.59
C LYS A 66 4.75 -19.34 13.22
N ILE A 67 5.52 -20.42 13.13
CA ILE A 67 6.14 -20.86 11.87
C ILE A 67 5.07 -21.47 10.95
N ARG A 68 4.16 -22.27 11.50
CA ARG A 68 3.06 -22.92 10.77
C ARG A 68 2.06 -21.91 10.21
N ASP A 69 1.75 -20.86 10.96
CA ASP A 69 0.78 -19.84 10.56
C ASP A 69 1.38 -18.82 9.56
N TRP A 70 2.71 -18.77 9.43
CA TRP A 70 3.42 -17.80 8.59
C TRP A 70 3.00 -17.80 7.11
N PRO A 71 2.82 -18.94 6.40
CA PRO A 71 2.40 -18.95 5.01
C PRO A 71 1.06 -18.24 4.77
N ALA A 72 0.08 -18.43 5.65
CA ALA A 72 -1.20 -17.75 5.55
C ALA A 72 -1.06 -16.25 5.82
N GLU A 73 -0.29 -15.89 6.84
CA GLU A 73 -0.07 -14.49 7.22
C GLU A 73 0.71 -13.71 6.16
N THR A 74 1.75 -14.29 5.55
CA THR A 74 2.50 -13.63 4.48
C THR A 74 1.65 -13.42 3.23
N VAL A 75 0.77 -14.36 2.87
CA VAL A 75 -0.16 -14.19 1.74
C VAL A 75 -1.12 -13.04 2.03
N ARG A 76 -1.71 -13.01 3.22
CA ARG A 76 -2.63 -11.95 3.64
C ARG A 76 -1.98 -10.56 3.57
N LEU A 77 -0.80 -10.40 4.18
CA LEU A 77 -0.08 -9.13 4.22
C LEU A 77 0.45 -8.72 2.84
N THR A 78 0.85 -9.67 2.02
CA THR A 78 1.30 -9.40 0.63
C THR A 78 0.14 -8.91 -0.22
N LYS A 79 -1.03 -9.56 -0.12
CA LYS A 79 -2.25 -9.14 -0.82
C LYS A 79 -2.65 -7.71 -0.47
N GLU A 80 -2.68 -7.36 0.82
CA GLU A 80 -3.00 -6.00 1.26
C GLU A 80 -2.06 -4.95 0.64
N ARG A 81 -0.76 -5.24 0.59
CA ARG A 81 0.23 -4.36 -0.04
C ARG A 81 0.01 -4.24 -1.55
N ASP A 82 -0.26 -5.35 -2.22
CA ASP A 82 -0.43 -5.37 -3.68
C ASP A 82 -1.74 -4.66 -4.08
N ASP A 83 -2.81 -4.77 -3.28
CA ASP A 83 -4.05 -4.01 -3.44
C ASP A 83 -3.80 -2.50 -3.29
N LEU A 84 -2.99 -2.08 -2.30
CA LEU A 84 -2.58 -0.68 -2.14
C LEU A 84 -1.76 -0.17 -3.34
N ARG A 85 -0.84 -0.98 -3.86
CA ARG A 85 -0.04 -0.64 -5.06
C ARG A 85 -0.90 -0.50 -6.31
N ALA A 86 -1.90 -1.37 -6.47
CA ALA A 86 -2.87 -1.26 -7.56
C ALA A 86 -3.66 0.06 -7.47
N GLN A 87 -4.12 0.43 -6.28
CA GLN A 87 -4.84 1.69 -6.05
C GLN A 87 -3.96 2.93 -6.27
N ILE A 88 -2.69 2.88 -5.86
CA ILE A 88 -1.69 3.93 -6.14
C ILE A 88 -1.56 4.11 -7.64
N LYS A 89 -1.27 3.03 -8.38
CA LYS A 89 -1.11 3.06 -9.84
C LYS A 89 -2.35 3.60 -10.54
N GLN A 90 -3.54 3.20 -10.11
CA GLN A 90 -4.79 3.71 -10.67
C GLN A 90 -4.95 5.22 -10.41
N THR A 91 -4.60 5.69 -9.21
CA THR A 91 -4.69 7.11 -8.85
C THR A 91 -3.68 7.95 -9.64
N GLU A 92 -2.46 7.43 -9.85
CA GLU A 92 -1.45 8.06 -10.71
C GLU A 92 -1.94 8.17 -12.16
N GLN A 93 -2.54 7.12 -12.71
CA GLN A 93 -3.15 7.17 -14.05
C GLN A 93 -4.28 8.20 -14.15
N THR A 94 -5.13 8.30 -13.13
CA THR A 94 -6.16 9.35 -13.06
C THR A 94 -5.54 10.74 -13.05
N LEU A 95 -4.48 10.96 -12.27
CA LEU A 95 -3.76 12.25 -12.25
C LEU A 95 -3.16 12.60 -13.61
N VAL A 96 -2.60 11.63 -14.33
CA VAL A 96 -2.09 11.85 -15.70
C VAL A 96 -3.22 12.26 -16.64
N LYS A 97 -4.38 11.57 -16.60
CA LYS A 97 -5.54 11.91 -17.43
C LYS A 97 -6.05 13.32 -17.14
N LEU A 98 -6.23 13.67 -15.86
CA LEU A 98 -6.65 15.00 -15.45
C LEU A 98 -5.61 16.07 -15.86
N GLY A 99 -4.31 15.77 -15.77
CA GLY A 99 -3.26 16.69 -16.22
C GLY A 99 -3.29 16.94 -17.74
N ILE A 100 -3.52 15.91 -18.54
CA ILE A 100 -3.70 16.04 -20.00
C ILE A 100 -4.93 16.89 -20.32
N GLU A 101 -6.04 16.65 -19.64
CA GLU A 101 -7.28 17.40 -19.84
C GLU A 101 -7.12 18.88 -19.44
N GLN A 102 -6.41 19.15 -18.34
CA GLN A 102 -6.04 20.51 -17.95
C GLN A 102 -5.21 21.21 -19.02
N ALA A 103 -4.19 20.54 -19.56
CA ALA A 103 -3.33 21.10 -20.61
C ALA A 103 -4.13 21.45 -21.87
N LYS A 104 -5.03 20.55 -22.31
CA LYS A 104 -5.92 20.80 -23.46
C LYS A 104 -6.83 22.02 -23.24
N LEU A 105 -7.41 22.16 -22.05
CA LEU A 105 -8.27 23.29 -21.72
C LEU A 105 -7.50 24.62 -21.69
N VAL A 106 -6.23 24.59 -21.27
CA VAL A 106 -5.36 25.78 -21.28
C VAL A 106 -5.00 26.15 -22.72
N GLU A 107 -4.63 25.19 -23.56
CA GLU A 107 -4.34 25.45 -24.99
C GLU A 107 -5.54 26.05 -25.73
N GLN A 108 -6.76 25.57 -25.44
CA GLN A 108 -8.02 26.12 -26.00
C GLN A 108 -8.39 27.51 -25.49
N GLN A 109 -7.78 27.99 -24.40
CA GLN A 109 -8.00 29.36 -23.90
C GLN A 109 -6.97 30.34 -24.45
N ILE A 110 -5.82 29.84 -24.92
CA ILE A 110 -4.73 30.63 -25.49
C ILE A 110 -4.94 30.86 -26.99
N ASN A 111 -5.49 29.86 -27.70
CA ASN A 111 -5.88 29.94 -29.11
C ASN A 111 -7.32 30.45 -29.27
#